data_AF-A0ABD1CR02-F1
#
_entry.id   AF-A0ABD1CR02-F1
#
_cell.length_a   1.000
_cell.length_b   1.000
_cell.length_c   1.000
_cell.angle_alpha   90.00
_cell.angle_beta   90.00
_cell.angle_gamma   90.00
#
_symmetry.space_group_name_H-M   'P 1'
#
loop_
_entity.id
_entity.type
_entity.pdbx_description
1 polymer ?
#
loop_
_entity_poly.entity_id
_entity_poly.type
_entity_poly.pdbx_seq_one_letter_code
_entity_poly.pdbx_strand_id
1 'polypeptide(L)'
;MLIRTGWLSFKRIAYFMIDLLKHYKWNRVVYFYERNSYHNVAGPNTGHLVLSTMAEFFRRENITYLPFSTDSARSNFTESLKEKVGFSHSSEY
;
A
#
# COMPACT_ATOMS: atom_id res chain seq x y z
N MET A 1 10.34 8.62 -22.96
CA MET A 1 10.72 9.21 -21.66
C MET A 1 9.57 10.12 -21.23
N LEU A 2 8.74 9.70 -20.26
CA LEU A 2 7.62 10.53 -19.79
C LEU A 2 8.19 11.63 -18.88
N ILE A 3 8.17 12.86 -19.36
CA ILE A 3 8.58 14.04 -18.58
C ILE A 3 7.52 14.21 -17.48
N ARG A 4 7.91 13.98 -16.22
CA ARG A 4 7.00 14.10 -15.08
C ARG A 4 6.82 15.57 -14.73
N THR A 5 5.62 16.11 -14.99
CA THR A 5 5.27 17.51 -14.67
C THR A 5 4.80 17.73 -13.23
N GLY A 6 4.59 16.64 -12.45
CA GLY A 6 4.13 16.71 -11.06
C GLY A 6 5.25 16.59 -10.01
N TRP A 7 5.20 17.43 -8.97
CA TRP A 7 6.16 17.46 -7.85
C TRP A 7 6.08 16.23 -6.92
N LEU A 8 4.97 15.49 -6.97
CA LEU A 8 4.75 14.30 -6.15
C LEU A 8 5.12 13.04 -6.93
N SER A 9 6.16 12.35 -6.46
CA SER A 9 6.59 11.06 -6.99
C SER A 9 6.13 9.87 -6.15
N PHE A 10 5.87 8.72 -6.76
CA PHE A 10 5.56 7.50 -6.00
C PHE A 10 6.69 7.16 -5.02
N LYS A 11 7.94 7.43 -5.41
CA LYS A 11 9.12 7.38 -4.54
C LYS A 11 9.01 8.33 -3.35
N ARG A 12 8.61 9.59 -3.56
CA ARG A 12 8.41 10.56 -2.45
C ARG A 12 7.29 10.14 -1.51
N ILE A 13 6.19 9.59 -2.05
CA ILE A 13 5.10 9.03 -1.24
C ILE A 13 5.62 7.87 -0.39
N ALA A 14 6.41 6.95 -0.97
CA ALA A 14 6.97 5.81 -0.26
C ALA A 14 7.86 6.24 0.91
N TYR A 15 8.77 7.21 0.70
CA TYR A 15 9.60 7.73 1.79
C TYR A 15 8.78 8.39 2.89
N PHE A 16 7.80 9.22 2.53
CA PHE A 16 6.91 9.82 3.51
C PHE A 16 6.22 8.76 4.38
N MET A 17 5.71 7.69 3.77
CA MET A 17 5.09 6.59 4.51
C MET A 17 6.09 5.87 5.41
N ILE A 18 7.30 5.60 4.92
CA ILE A 18 8.37 4.99 5.72
C ILE A 18 8.70 5.86 6.94
N ASP A 19 8.86 7.17 6.75
CA ASP A 19 9.19 8.10 7.82
C ASP A 19 8.08 8.15 8.88
N LEU A 20 6.81 8.11 8.44
CA LEU A 20 5.66 8.01 9.32
C LEU A 20 5.68 6.72 10.15
N LEU A 21 5.93 5.57 9.50
CA LEU A 21 6.02 4.27 10.18
C LEU A 21 7.15 4.24 11.21
N LYS A 22 8.32 4.77 10.85
CA LYS A 22 9.48 4.89 11.74
C LYS A 22 9.18 5.80 12.94
N HIS A 23 8.51 6.93 12.71
CA HIS A 23 8.12 7.87 13.77
C HIS A 23 7.26 7.20 14.83
N TYR A 24 6.28 6.39 14.42
CA TYR A 24 5.40 5.63 15.32
C TYR A 24 5.95 4.26 15.73
N LYS A 25 7.17 3.91 15.32
CA LYS A 25 7.81 2.60 15.57
C LYS A 25 6.98 1.40 15.07
N TRP A 26 6.25 1.58 13.97
CA TRP A 26 5.52 0.51 13.30
C TRP A 26 6.43 -0.18 12.27
N ASN A 27 6.44 -1.52 12.28
CA ASN A 27 7.21 -2.34 11.35
C ASN A 27 6.31 -3.24 10.47
N ARG A 28 4.99 -3.15 10.64
CA ARG A 28 3.98 -3.95 9.96
C ARG A 28 2.87 -3.05 9.42
N VAL A 29 2.51 -3.27 8.17
CA VAL A 29 1.45 -2.49 7.50
C VAL A 29 0.55 -3.41 6.68
N VAL A 30 -0.75 -3.26 6.84
CA VAL A 30 -1.74 -3.76 5.87
C VAL A 30 -2.10 -2.61 4.96
N TYR A 31 -2.00 -2.81 3.64
CA TYR A 31 -2.31 -1.77 2.68
C TYR A 31 -3.38 -2.24 1.69
N PHE A 32 -4.42 -1.43 1.60
CA PHE A 32 -5.62 -1.66 0.81
C PHE A 32 -5.47 -0.96 -0.53
N TYR A 33 -5.80 -1.64 -1.62
CA TYR A 33 -5.68 -1.03 -2.95
C TYR A 33 -6.70 -1.55 -3.95
N GLU A 34 -7.13 -0.64 -4.81
CA GLU A 34 -7.79 -0.95 -6.08
C GLU A 34 -6.79 -0.72 -7.21
N ARG A 35 -6.66 -1.65 -8.16
CA ARG A 35 -5.61 -1.55 -9.22
C ARG A 35 -5.73 -0.30 -10.08
N ASN A 36 -6.98 0.06 -10.38
CA ASN A 36 -7.33 1.22 -11.20
C ASN A 36 -7.66 2.47 -10.36
N SER A 37 -7.32 2.46 -9.06
CA SER A 37 -7.40 3.67 -8.24
C SER A 37 -6.57 4.79 -8.85
N TYR A 38 -6.99 6.03 -8.60
CA TYR A 38 -6.33 7.25 -9.06
C TYR A 38 -6.22 7.39 -10.60
N HIS A 39 -7.02 6.65 -11.37
CA HIS A 39 -7.05 6.76 -12.82
C HIS A 39 -7.37 8.18 -13.33
N ASN A 40 -8.25 8.89 -12.61
CA ASN A 40 -8.60 10.28 -12.90
C ASN A 40 -7.47 11.29 -12.62
N VAL A 41 -6.38 10.88 -11.97
CA VAL A 41 -5.29 11.77 -11.56
C VAL A 41 -4.02 11.54 -12.38
N ALA A 42 -3.62 10.28 -12.58
CA ALA A 42 -2.37 9.95 -13.27
C ALA A 42 -2.54 8.84 -14.34
N GLY A 43 -3.78 8.51 -14.70
CA GLY A 43 -4.10 7.57 -15.77
C GLY A 43 -4.22 6.11 -15.31
N PRO A 44 -4.49 5.19 -16.24
CA PRO A 44 -4.70 3.77 -15.96
C PRO A 44 -3.54 3.15 -15.16
N ASN A 45 -3.85 2.15 -14.32
CA ASN A 45 -2.87 1.43 -13.50
C ASN A 45 -2.09 2.29 -12.48
N THR A 46 -2.46 3.55 -12.24
CA THR A 46 -1.79 4.41 -11.25
C THR A 46 -1.76 3.76 -9.86
N GLY A 47 -2.88 3.21 -9.40
CA GLY A 47 -2.97 2.47 -8.15
C GLY A 47 -1.93 1.35 -8.06
N HIS A 48 -1.83 0.52 -9.10
CA HIS A 48 -0.84 -0.55 -9.19
C HIS A 48 0.62 -0.05 -9.17
N LEU A 49 0.91 1.08 -9.84
CA LEU A 49 2.25 1.67 -9.85
C LEU A 49 2.66 2.24 -8.49
N VAL A 50 1.75 2.94 -7.80
CA VAL A 50 1.96 3.42 -6.43
C VAL A 50 2.25 2.23 -5.52
N LEU A 51 1.43 1.19 -5.62
CA LEU A 51 1.54 -0.01 -4.80
C LEU A 51 2.88 -0.71 -4.97
N SER A 52 3.27 -0.94 -6.22
CA SER A 52 4.52 -1.63 -6.55
C SER A 52 5.73 -0.85 -6.04
N THR A 53 5.67 0.48 -6.16
CA THR A 53 6.70 1.37 -5.60
C THR A 53 6.72 1.26 -4.07
N MET A 54 5.57 1.33 -3.40
CA MET A 54 5.51 1.25 -1.93
C MET A 54 6.08 -0.09 -1.41
N ALA A 55 5.65 -1.19 -2.03
CA ALA A 55 6.10 -2.54 -1.68
C ALA A 55 7.62 -2.68 -1.83
N GLU A 56 8.20 -2.20 -2.93
CA GLU A 56 9.65 -2.22 -3.15
C GLU A 56 10.41 -1.50 -2.03
N PHE A 57 9.96 -0.29 -1.66
CA PHE A 57 10.62 0.52 -0.66
C PHE A 57 10.41 -0.02 0.77
N PHE A 58 9.24 -0.60 1.07
CA PHE A 58 9.02 -1.29 2.34
C PHE A 58 9.95 -2.50 2.51
N ARG A 59 10.19 -3.30 1.47
CA ARG A 59 11.18 -4.41 1.56
C ARG A 59 12.59 -3.91 1.88
N ARG A 60 13.00 -2.79 1.28
CA ARG A 60 14.33 -2.20 1.51
C ARG A 60 14.53 -1.75 2.96
N GLU A 61 13.45 -1.35 3.63
CA GLU A 61 13.48 -0.86 5.01
C GLU A 61 13.08 -1.93 6.03
N ASN A 62 13.00 -3.21 5.63
CA ASN A 62 12.56 -4.34 6.47
C ASN A 62 11.17 -4.13 7.11
N ILE A 63 10.28 -3.42 6.41
CA ILE A 63 8.88 -3.24 6.82
C ILE A 63 8.08 -4.41 6.25
N THR A 64 7.48 -5.20 7.15
CA THR A 64 6.58 -6.28 6.77
C THR A 64 5.28 -5.69 6.27
N TYR A 65 4.84 -6.15 5.11
CA TYR A 65 3.66 -5.58 4.47
C TYR A 65 2.70 -6.70 4.08
N LEU A 66 1.39 -6.40 4.11
CA LEU A 66 0.34 -7.32 3.66
C LEU A 66 -0.56 -6.64 2.62
N PRO A 67 -0.48 -7.02 1.32
CA PRO A 67 -1.36 -6.48 0.31
C PRO A 67 -2.77 -7.03 0.49
N PHE A 68 -3.76 -6.16 0.38
CA PHE A 68 -5.15 -6.56 0.22
C PHE A 68 -5.79 -5.80 -0.94
N SER A 69 -6.13 -6.54 -2.00
CA SER A 69 -6.85 -5.98 -3.14
C SER A 69 -8.33 -5.82 -2.80
N THR A 70 -8.85 -4.61 -2.97
CA THR A 70 -10.27 -4.32 -2.81
C THR A 70 -11.07 -4.60 -4.09
N ASP A 71 -10.41 -4.96 -5.19
CA ASP A 71 -11.04 -5.28 -6.48
C ASP A 71 -12.07 -6.41 -6.32
N SER A 72 -11.75 -7.43 -5.52
CA SER A 72 -12.57 -8.63 -5.30
C SER A 72 -13.41 -8.61 -4.02
N ALA A 73 -13.19 -7.65 -3.12
CA ALA A 73 -13.77 -7.63 -1.77
C ALA A 73 -15.03 -6.74 -1.65
N ARG A 74 -15.63 -6.29 -2.76
CA ARG A 74 -16.72 -5.30 -2.75
C ARG A 74 -17.99 -5.73 -2.00
N SER A 75 -18.30 -7.03 -1.94
CA SER A 75 -19.51 -7.52 -1.26
C SER A 75 -19.32 -7.75 0.24
N ASN A 76 -18.17 -8.26 0.68
CA ASN A 76 -17.92 -8.68 2.08
C ASN A 76 -16.67 -8.01 2.69
N PHE A 77 -16.43 -6.74 2.34
CA PHE A 77 -15.22 -5.99 2.70
C PHE A 77 -14.87 -6.11 4.19
N THR A 78 -15.81 -5.83 5.08
CA THR A 78 -15.59 -5.84 6.55
C THR A 78 -15.14 -7.21 7.07
N GLU A 79 -15.69 -8.30 6.53
CA GLU A 79 -15.37 -9.64 6.98
C GLU A 79 -14.00 -10.08 6.47
N SER A 80 -13.71 -9.86 5.19
CA SER A 80 -12.37 -10.10 4.63
C SER A 80 -11.28 -9.27 5.30
N LEU A 81 -11.62 -8.06 5.78
CA LEU A 81 -10.71 -7.23 6.58
C LEU A 81 -10.42 -7.86 7.94
N LYS A 82 -11.46 -8.24 8.68
CA LYS A 82 -11.33 -8.88 10.00
C LYS A 82 -10.52 -10.16 9.90
N GLU A 83 -10.79 -10.96 8.88
CA GLU A 83 -10.05 -12.18 8.59
C GLU A 83 -8.57 -11.87 8.32
N LYS A 84 -8.27 -10.94 7.40
CA LYS A 84 -6.90 -10.66 6.98
C LYS A 84 -6.05 -10.04 8.08
N VAL A 85 -6.61 -9.05 8.79
CA VAL A 85 -5.95 -8.39 9.92
C VAL A 85 -5.85 -9.36 11.10
N GLY A 86 -6.94 -10.05 11.43
CA GLY A 86 -7.00 -11.04 12.50
C GLY A 86 -5.97 -12.15 12.34
N PHE A 87 -5.91 -12.81 11.19
CA PHE A 87 -4.90 -13.84 10.91
C PHE A 87 -3.47 -13.31 10.91
N SER A 88 -3.25 -12.06 10.48
CA SER A 88 -1.91 -11.46 10.48
C SER A 88 -1.38 -11.17 11.89
N HIS A 89 -2.26 -11.02 12.88
CA HIS A 89 -1.92 -10.71 14.27
C HIS A 89 -2.10 -11.89 15.23
N SER A 90 -2.85 -12.93 14.87
CA SER A 90 -3.10 -14.09 15.74
C SER A 90 -1.97 -15.10 15.77
N SER A 91 -1.00 -15.03 14.84
CA SER A 91 0.15 -15.95 14.77
C SER A 91 1.29 -15.60 15.73
N GLU A 92 1.13 -14.61 16.61
CA GLU A 92 2.15 -14.19 17.58
C GLU A 92 1.93 -14.71 19.01
N TYR A 93 1.07 -15.71 19.19
CA TYR A 93 0.89 -16.42 20.47
C TYR A 93 1.22 -17.91 20.34
#